data_AF-A0AAE1BY28-F1
#
_entry.id   AF-A0AAE1BY28-F1
#
_cell.length_a   1.000
_cell.length_b   1.000
_cell.length_c   1.000
_cell.angle_alpha   90.00
_cell.angle_beta   90.00
_cell.angle_gamma   90.00
#
_symmetry.space_group_name_H-M   'P 1'
#
loop_
_entity.id
_entity.type
_entity.pdbx_description
1 polymer ?
#
loop_
_entity_poly.entity_id
_entity_poly.type
_entity_poly.pdbx_seq_one_letter_code
_entity_poly.pdbx_strand_id
1 'polypeptide(L)'
;MTPMGQRCAWVSSLRELKEVSGREDAVVLTKDGSTIVCWHPEPLIPYQCTMPLPEAPPESDTILKVQDKQEMKQLFNKTQHPYFINKALRELTYTTKHVWFPRPDKRYFKKGVRKSREYL
;
A
#
# COMPACT_ATOMS: atom_id res chain seq x y z
N MET A 1 58.22 24.54 -9.23
CA MET A 1 57.36 24.27 -10.40
C MET A 1 56.30 23.26 -9.98
N THR A 2 55.09 23.72 -9.69
CA THR A 2 53.94 22.87 -9.30
C THR A 2 53.05 22.66 -10.53
N PRO A 3 52.68 21.42 -10.91
CA PRO A 3 51.74 21.23 -12.01
C PRO A 3 50.33 21.61 -11.57
N MET A 4 49.71 22.49 -12.37
CA MET A 4 48.33 22.91 -12.28
C MET A 4 47.39 21.71 -12.18
N GLY A 5 46.56 21.70 -11.13
CA GLY A 5 45.41 20.82 -11.04
C GLY A 5 44.47 21.06 -12.21
N GLN A 6 44.29 20.04 -13.04
CA GLN A 6 43.28 20.04 -14.09
C GLN A 6 41.91 20.03 -13.41
N ARG A 7 41.20 21.15 -13.52
CA ARG A 7 39.81 21.26 -13.10
C ARG A 7 38.99 20.38 -14.04
N CYS A 8 38.40 19.31 -13.50
CA CYS A 8 37.41 18.51 -14.20
C CYS A 8 36.25 19.42 -14.62
N ALA A 9 36.14 19.68 -15.92
CA ALA A 9 35.05 20.42 -16.50
C ALA A 9 33.75 19.63 -16.29
N TRP A 10 32.82 20.21 -15.55
CA TRP A 10 31.44 19.75 -15.48
C TRP A 10 30.80 20.08 -16.82
N VAL A 11 30.74 19.10 -17.72
CA VAL A 11 29.99 19.24 -18.97
C VAL A 11 28.52 19.30 -18.61
N SER A 12 27.94 20.47 -18.82
CA SER A 12 26.52 20.79 -18.73
C SER A 12 25.73 20.00 -19.78
N SER A 13 25.54 18.71 -19.56
CA SER A 13 24.57 17.93 -20.32
C SER A 13 23.18 18.27 -19.78
N LEU A 14 22.28 18.58 -20.72
CA LEU A 14 20.91 19.06 -20.53
C LEU A 14 20.14 18.15 -19.56
N ARG A 15 20.17 18.48 -18.26
CA ARG A 15 19.29 17.88 -17.27
C ARG A 15 17.93 18.51 -17.46
N GLU A 16 17.09 17.91 -18.29
CA GLU A 16 15.66 18.08 -18.11
C GLU A 16 15.29 17.28 -16.85
N LEU A 17 15.55 17.88 -15.68
CA LEU A 17 15.00 17.43 -14.40
C LEU A 17 13.49 17.60 -14.53
N LYS A 18 12.84 16.59 -15.12
CA LYS A 18 11.39 16.57 -15.14
C LYS A 18 10.98 16.19 -13.73
N GLU A 19 10.71 17.21 -12.92
CA GLU A 19 10.27 17.09 -11.54
C GLU A 19 8.84 16.53 -11.51
N VAL A 20 8.71 15.26 -11.89
CA VAL A 20 7.46 14.53 -11.83
C VAL A 20 7.41 13.89 -10.45
N SER A 21 6.58 14.44 -9.56
CA SER A 21 6.21 13.83 -8.27
C SER A 21 7.31 13.64 -7.23
N GLY A 22 8.23 14.60 -7.08
CA GLY A 22 9.26 14.56 -6.02
C GLY A 22 10.31 13.46 -6.21
N ARG A 23 10.46 12.96 -7.45
CA ARG A 23 11.51 12.02 -7.85
C ARG A 23 12.59 12.77 -8.63
N GLU A 24 13.82 12.65 -8.16
CA GLU A 24 15.00 13.17 -8.85
C GLU A 24 15.58 12.09 -9.76
N ASP A 25 14.98 11.92 -10.94
CA ASP A 25 15.48 10.97 -11.92
C ASP A 25 16.45 11.67 -12.87
N ALA A 26 17.60 11.04 -13.14
CA ALA A 26 18.56 11.53 -14.11
C ALA A 26 18.95 10.44 -15.11
N VAL A 27 18.94 10.79 -16.39
CA VAL A 27 19.48 9.95 -17.46
C VAL A 27 20.71 10.64 -18.02
N VAL A 28 21.85 9.96 -18.02
CA VAL A 28 23.14 10.50 -18.42
C VAL A 28 23.76 9.62 -19.48
N LEU A 29 24.38 10.24 -20.49
CA LEU A 29 25.20 9.54 -21.48
C LEU A 29 26.65 9.50 -21.00
N THR A 30 27.33 8.37 -21.20
CA THR A 30 28.78 8.27 -21.00
C THR A 30 29.50 9.23 -21.97
N LYS A 31 30.72 9.68 -21.63
CA LYS A 31 31.51 10.59 -22.48
C LYS A 31 31.68 10.09 -23.92
N ASP A 32 31.71 8.78 -24.11
CA ASP A 32 31.86 8.12 -25.41
C ASP A 32 30.53 7.94 -26.16
N GLY A 33 29.38 8.32 -25.55
CA GLY A 33 28.04 8.20 -26.14
C GLY A 33 27.53 6.77 -26.31
N SER A 34 28.31 5.76 -25.91
CA SER A 34 28.05 4.34 -26.16
C SER A 34 27.09 3.69 -25.16
N THR A 35 26.85 4.31 -24.01
CA THR A 35 26.00 3.75 -22.94
C THR A 35 25.14 4.85 -22.33
N ILE A 36 23.89 4.48 -22.06
CA ILE A 36 22.92 5.30 -21.35
C ILE A 36 22.88 4.79 -19.90
N VAL A 37 23.14 5.68 -18.94
CA VAL A 37 23.12 5.40 -17.51
C VAL A 37 21.90 6.08 -16.91
N CYS A 38 21.07 5.32 -16.18
CA CYS A 38 19.89 5.84 -15.49
C CYS A 38 20.12 5.83 -13.98
N TRP A 39 19.93 6.97 -13.34
CA TRP A 39 19.94 7.13 -11.89
C TRP A 39 18.50 7.39 -11.42
N HIS A 40 17.96 6.45 -10.64
CA HIS A 40 16.59 6.49 -10.10
C HIS A 40 16.61 6.18 -8.59
N PRO A 41 16.94 7.17 -7.73
CA PRO A 41 16.89 6.98 -6.28
C PRO A 41 15.44 6.73 -5.82
N GLU A 42 15.28 6.03 -4.70
CA GLU A 42 13.97 5.89 -4.05
C GLU A 42 13.56 7.23 -3.42
N PRO A 43 12.38 7.79 -3.76
CA PRO A 43 11.93 9.05 -3.19
C PRO A 43 11.53 8.87 -1.72
N LEU A 44 11.99 9.78 -0.86
CA LEU A 44 11.58 9.85 0.52
C LEU A 44 10.32 10.73 0.66
N ILE A 45 9.39 10.30 1.50
CA ILE A 45 8.21 11.10 1.84
C ILE A 45 8.62 12.10 2.94
N PRO A 46 8.51 13.43 2.70
CA PRO A 46 8.87 14.42 3.71
C PRO A 46 7.92 14.34 4.92
N TYR A 47 8.45 14.62 6.11
CA TYR A 47 7.70 14.51 7.36
C TYR A 47 6.42 15.37 7.39
N GLN A 48 6.46 16.54 6.74
CA GLN A 48 5.32 17.46 6.64
C GLN A 48 4.13 16.87 5.87
N CYS A 49 4.36 15.85 5.05
CA CYS A 49 3.31 15.12 4.32
C CYS A 49 2.76 13.92 5.11
N THR A 50 3.19 13.73 6.36
CA THR A 50 2.69 12.68 7.25
C THR A 50 1.78 13.26 8.31
N MET A 51 0.76 12.50 8.69
CA MET A 51 -0.10 12.82 9.83
C MET A 51 0.32 11.99 11.03
N PRO A 52 0.26 12.55 12.26
CA PRO A 52 0.49 11.75 13.46
C PRO A 52 -0.56 10.64 13.55
N LEU A 53 -0.15 9.48 14.05
CA LEU A 53 -1.08 8.39 14.34
C LEU A 53 -2.06 8.85 15.44
N PRO A 54 -3.38 8.68 15.28
CA PRO A 54 -4.32 9.02 16.33
C PRO A 54 -4.04 8.16 17.57
N GLU A 55 -4.06 8.79 18.74
CA GLU A 55 -3.99 8.05 20.01
C GLU A 55 -5.23 7.17 20.14
N ALA A 56 -5.02 5.87 20.33
CA ALA A 56 -6.12 4.95 20.56
C ALA A 56 -6.77 5.30 21.91
N PRO A 57 -8.10 5.49 21.97
CA PRO A 57 -8.77 5.63 23.25
C PRO A 57 -8.53 4.36 24.10
N PRO A 58 -8.48 4.48 25.43
CA PRO A 58 -8.35 3.30 26.30
C PRO A 58 -9.50 2.34 26.02
N GLU A 59 -9.18 1.07 25.73
CA GLU A 59 -10.16 0.03 25.36
C GLU A 59 -11.17 -0.25 26.50
N SER A 60 -10.79 -0.01 27.75
CA SER A 60 -11.67 -0.18 28.90
C SER A 60 -11.18 0.58 30.13
N ASP A 61 -12.09 1.19 30.87
CA ASP A 61 -11.80 1.82 32.18
C ASP A 61 -11.54 0.79 33.30
N THR A 62 -11.85 -0.49 33.04
CA THR A 62 -11.69 -1.59 33.99
C THR A 62 -10.46 -2.45 33.71
N ILE A 63 -9.83 -2.97 34.77
CA ILE A 63 -8.66 -3.87 34.71
C ILE A 63 -8.94 -5.14 33.89
N LEU A 64 -10.19 -5.58 33.82
CA LEU A 64 -10.62 -6.75 33.07
C LEU A 64 -11.31 -6.37 31.76
N LYS A 65 -10.86 -6.96 30.64
CA LYS A 65 -11.45 -6.83 29.28
C LYS A 65 -12.78 -7.58 29.14
N VAL A 66 -13.79 -7.21 29.93
CA VAL A 66 -15.11 -7.89 29.94
C VAL A 66 -16.10 -7.23 28.98
N GLN A 67 -15.92 -5.94 28.67
CA GLN A 67 -16.84 -5.12 27.89
C GLN A 67 -16.95 -5.59 26.42
N ASP A 68 -15.83 -5.92 25.78
CA ASP A 68 -15.77 -6.37 24.37
C ASP A 68 -16.66 -7.58 24.04
N LYS A 69 -16.89 -8.43 25.04
CA LYS A 69 -17.66 -9.68 24.85
C LYS A 69 -19.16 -9.42 24.73
N GLN A 70 -19.67 -8.31 25.24
CA GLN A 70 -21.10 -8.03 25.21
C GLN A 70 -21.55 -7.53 23.83
N GLU A 71 -20.80 -6.62 23.23
CA GLU A 71 -21.07 -6.12 21.87
C GLU A 71 -20.96 -7.22 20.82
N MET A 72 -19.90 -8.04 20.90
CA MET A 72 -19.70 -9.17 19.99
C MET A 72 -20.84 -10.20 20.10
N LYS A 73 -21.34 -10.46 21.31
CA LYS A 73 -22.50 -11.35 21.50
C LYS A 73 -23.75 -10.79 20.85
N GLN A 74 -24.00 -9.48 20.97
CA GLN A 74 -25.16 -8.84 20.35
C GLN A 74 -25.11 -8.93 18.81
N LEU A 75 -23.94 -8.71 18.21
CA LEU A 75 -23.73 -8.77 16.76
C LEU A 75 -23.81 -10.19 16.17
N PHE A 76 -23.40 -11.21 16.92
CA PHE A 76 -23.35 -12.61 16.46
C PHE A 76 -24.38 -13.52 17.13
N ASN A 77 -25.44 -12.95 17.70
CA ASN A 77 -26.55 -13.74 18.21
C ASN A 77 -27.14 -14.59 17.07
N LYS A 78 -27.00 -15.91 17.19
CA LYS A 78 -27.39 -16.93 16.18
C LYS A 78 -28.87 -16.85 15.77
N THR A 79 -29.68 -16.11 16.52
CA THR A 79 -31.10 -15.86 16.28
C THR A 79 -31.36 -14.79 15.21
N GLN A 80 -30.36 -14.02 14.80
CA GLN A 80 -30.56 -12.94 13.84
C GLN A 80 -30.74 -13.48 12.42
N HIS A 81 -31.83 -13.05 11.76
CA HIS A 81 -32.13 -13.47 10.38
C HIS A 81 -31.01 -13.05 9.40
N PRO A 82 -30.59 -13.92 8.46
CA PRO A 82 -29.44 -13.69 7.57
C PRO A 82 -29.51 -12.39 6.77
N TYR A 83 -30.72 -11.87 6.52
CA TYR A 83 -30.92 -10.56 5.90
C TYR A 83 -30.21 -9.42 6.65
N PHE A 84 -30.29 -9.38 7.97
CA PHE A 84 -29.70 -8.29 8.76
C PHE A 84 -28.17 -8.35 8.76
N ILE A 85 -27.62 -9.57 8.84
CA ILE A 85 -26.18 -9.81 8.72
C ILE A 85 -25.69 -9.34 7.35
N ASN A 86 -26.37 -9.72 6.27
CA ASN A 86 -26.03 -9.31 4.92
C ASN A 86 -26.14 -7.79 4.72
N LYS A 87 -27.12 -7.14 5.37
CA LYS A 87 -27.27 -5.69 5.34
C LYS A 87 -26.07 -5.00 6.01
N ALA A 88 -25.69 -5.44 7.22
CA ALA A 88 -24.54 -4.90 7.93
C ALA A 88 -23.23 -5.10 7.15
N LEU A 89 -23.02 -6.30 6.59
CA LEU A 89 -21.86 -6.60 5.75
C LEU A 89 -21.79 -5.70 4.51
N ARG A 90 -22.93 -5.46 3.87
CA ARG A 90 -23.03 -4.58 2.70
C ARG A 90 -22.67 -3.14 3.03
N GLU A 91 -23.13 -2.63 4.17
CA GLU A 91 -22.87 -1.27 4.63
C GLU A 91 -21.40 -1.09 5.05
N LEU A 92 -20.80 -2.08 5.72
CA LEU A 92 -19.39 -2.07 6.12
C LEU A 92 -18.44 -2.10 4.91
N THR A 93 -18.75 -2.92 3.90
CA THR A 93 -17.86 -3.18 2.76
C THR A 93 -18.19 -2.36 1.51
N TYR A 94 -19.24 -1.54 1.55
CA TYR A 94 -19.77 -0.79 0.40
C TYR A 94 -20.02 -1.66 -0.85
N THR A 95 -20.50 -2.89 -0.64
CA THR A 95 -20.75 -3.87 -1.71
C THR A 95 -22.22 -3.91 -2.12
N THR A 96 -22.56 -4.77 -3.09
CA THR A 96 -23.95 -5.01 -3.49
C THR A 96 -24.55 -6.22 -2.76
N LYS A 97 -25.88 -6.29 -2.66
CA LYS A 97 -26.58 -7.36 -1.90
C LYS A 97 -26.31 -8.77 -2.43
N HIS A 98 -26.04 -8.93 -3.72
CA HIS A 98 -25.93 -10.25 -4.40
C HIS A 98 -24.61 -11.00 -4.11
N VAL A 99 -23.63 -10.34 -3.50
CA VAL A 99 -22.36 -10.96 -3.11
C VAL A 99 -22.55 -11.88 -1.91
N TRP A 100 -23.44 -11.52 -0.99
CA TRP A 100 -23.62 -12.17 0.31
C TRP A 100 -24.72 -13.23 0.35
N PHE A 101 -25.40 -13.48 -0.77
CA PHE A 101 -26.32 -14.61 -0.89
C PHE A 101 -25.56 -15.88 -1.31
N PRO A 102 -25.90 -17.04 -0.75
CA PRO A 102 -25.24 -18.29 -1.10
C PRO A 102 -25.45 -18.60 -2.59
N ARG A 103 -24.35 -18.90 -3.29
CA ARG A 103 -24.38 -19.33 -4.69
C ARG A 103 -24.27 -20.86 -4.79
N PRO A 104 -25.05 -21.51 -5.67
CA PRO A 104 -24.95 -22.95 -5.89
C PRO A 104 -23.67 -23.36 -6.65
N ASP A 105 -22.98 -22.43 -7.32
CA ASP A 105 -21.85 -22.67 -8.24
C ASP A 105 -20.54 -23.18 -7.62
N LYS A 106 -20.55 -23.64 -6.36
CA LYS A 106 -19.37 -24.29 -5.75
C LYS A 106 -18.95 -25.57 -6.49
N ARG A 107 -19.78 -26.09 -7.40
CA ARG A 107 -19.50 -27.27 -8.23
C ARG A 107 -18.37 -27.04 -9.25
N TYR A 108 -18.21 -25.82 -9.76
CA TYR A 108 -17.20 -25.47 -10.78
C TYR A 108 -15.98 -24.75 -10.19
N PHE A 109 -15.91 -24.64 -8.86
CA PHE A 109 -14.78 -24.01 -8.18
C PHE A 109 -13.53 -24.87 -8.33
N LYS A 110 -12.54 -24.37 -9.07
CA LYS A 110 -11.25 -25.05 -9.26
C LYS A 110 -10.50 -25.06 -7.93
N LYS A 111 -10.42 -26.22 -7.28
CA LYS A 111 -9.57 -26.45 -6.11
C LYS A 111 -8.13 -26.71 -6.56
N GLY A 112 -7.15 -26.25 -5.80
CA GLY A 112 -5.73 -26.51 -6.09
C GLY A 112 -5.15 -25.74 -7.28
N VAL A 113 -5.68 -24.54 -7.57
CA VAL A 113 -5.07 -23.65 -8.57
C VAL A 113 -3.64 -23.36 -8.14
N ARG A 114 -2.68 -23.65 -9.02
CA ARG A 114 -1.25 -23.35 -8.78
C ARG A 114 -1.09 -21.85 -8.62
N LYS A 115 -0.46 -21.42 -7.52
CA LYS A 115 -0.14 -20.01 -7.28
C LYS A 115 0.98 -19.61 -8.24
N SER A 116 0.89 -18.44 -8.87
CA SER A 116 1.86 -18.00 -9.89
C SER A 116 3.28 -17.74 -9.34
N ARG A 117 3.44 -17.62 -8.02
CA ARG A 117 4.72 -17.47 -7.31
C ARG A 117 4.83 -18.57 -6.26
N GLU A 118 5.49 -19.66 -6.62
CA GLU A 118 5.65 -20.84 -5.75
C GLU A 118 6.97 -20.82 -4.96
N TYR A 119 7.94 -19.96 -5.34
CA TYR A 119 9.33 -19.96 -4.81
C TYR A 119 9.84 -18.57 -4.37
N LEU A 120 8.95 -17.64 -4.03
CA LEU A 120 9.27 -16.39 -3.34
C LEU A 120 8.74 -16.45 -1.91
#